data_AF-A0AAP9J2Q8-F1
#
_entry.id   AF-A0AAP9J2Q8-F1
#
_cell.length_a   1.000
_cell.length_b   1.000
_cell.length_c   1.000
_cell.angle_alpha   90.00
_cell.angle_beta   90.00
_cell.angle_gamma   90.00
#
_symmetry.space_group_name_H-M   'P 1'
#
loop_
_entity.id
_entity.type
_entity.pdbx_description
1 polymer ?
#
loop_
_entity_poly.entity_id
_entity_poly.type
_entity_poly.pdbx_seq_one_letter_code
_entity_poly.pdbx_strand_id
1 'polypeptide(L)'
;MSINQMHMNQIVQRAWEDATFKEKLLADPKSAVKELLGISIPDHIQLTTVEEKLNQYVLVLPPNPSEVVNDTPVAKKGVWH
;
A
#
# COMPACT_ATOMS: atom_id res chain seq x y z
N MET A 1 -7.74 -12.42 -11.13
CA MET A 1 -7.83 -10.95 -11.15
C MET A 1 -7.49 -10.48 -9.75
N SER A 2 -6.36 -9.78 -9.61
CA SER A 2 -5.66 -9.60 -8.33
C SER A 2 -6.41 -8.66 -7.40
N ILE A 3 -6.68 -9.15 -6.19
CA ILE A 3 -7.46 -8.53 -5.11
C ILE A 3 -6.79 -7.24 -4.53
N ASN A 4 -5.60 -6.89 -5.03
CA ASN A 4 -4.79 -5.77 -4.55
C ASN A 4 -5.01 -4.45 -5.32
N GLN A 5 -5.40 -4.48 -6.61
CA GLN A 5 -5.42 -3.25 -7.42
C GLN A 5 -6.71 -2.43 -7.33
N MET A 6 -7.85 -3.09 -7.07
CA MET A 6 -9.15 -2.41 -7.08
C MET A 6 -9.35 -1.46 -5.89
N HIS A 7 -8.82 -1.82 -4.72
CA HIS A 7 -8.93 -1.04 -3.49
C HIS A 7 -7.98 0.18 -3.47
N MET A 8 -6.79 0.06 -4.06
CA MET A 8 -5.80 1.15 -4.10
C MET A 8 -6.33 2.36 -4.87
N ASN A 9 -7.03 2.14 -5.98
CA ASN A 9 -7.51 3.24 -6.81
C ASN A 9 -8.55 4.11 -6.08
N GLN A 10 -9.45 3.50 -5.29
CA GLN A 10 -10.43 4.24 -4.49
C GLN A 10 -9.78 5.11 -3.43
N ILE A 11 -8.73 4.60 -2.77
CA ILE A 11 -7.96 5.36 -1.78
C ILE A 11 -7.27 6.56 -2.42
N VAL A 12 -6.65 6.36 -3.59
CA VAL A 12 -5.97 7.44 -4.34
C VAL A 12 -6.97 8.49 -4.80
N GLN A 13 -8.12 8.08 -5.35
CA GLN A 13 -9.18 9.02 -5.74
C GLN A 13 -9.66 9.85 -4.56
N ARG A 14 -9.93 9.21 -3.41
CA ARG A 14 -10.35 9.93 -2.21
C ARG A 14 -9.27 10.91 -1.70
N ALA A 15 -8.00 10.56 -1.83
CA ALA A 15 -6.89 11.44 -1.49
C ALA A 15 -6.74 12.63 -2.46
N TRP A 16 -7.26 12.54 -3.69
CA TRP A 16 -7.33 13.69 -4.58
C TRP A 16 -8.56 14.56 -4.32
N GLU A 17 -9.70 13.96 -3.95
CA GLU A 17 -10.94 14.70 -3.64
C GLU A 17 -10.92 15.35 -2.26
N ASP A 18 -10.24 14.74 -1.29
CA ASP A 18 -10.21 15.18 0.11
C ASP A 18 -8.76 15.36 0.57
N ALA A 19 -8.33 16.62 0.63
CA ALA A 19 -7.00 17.00 1.07
C ALA A 19 -6.73 16.59 2.54
N THR A 20 -7.75 16.60 3.39
CA THR A 20 -7.63 16.15 4.79
C THR A 20 -7.39 14.65 4.84
N PHE A 21 -8.11 13.89 4.00
CA PHE A 21 -7.90 12.46 3.86
C PHE A 21 -6.49 12.15 3.35
N LYS A 22 -5.98 12.93 2.40
CA LYS A 22 -4.60 12.79 1.89
C LYS A 22 -3.56 12.96 2.99
N GLU A 23 -3.67 14.03 3.79
CA GLU A 23 -2.76 14.25 4.93
C GLU A 23 -2.85 13.11 5.93
N LYS A 24 -4.06 12.62 6.20
CA LYS A 24 -4.29 11.46 7.07
C LYS A 24 -3.70 10.18 6.49
N LEU A 25 -3.79 9.96 5.18
CA LEU A 25 -3.23 8.79 4.50
C LEU A 25 -1.69 8.79 4.53
N LEU A 26 -1.08 9.97 4.50
CA LEU A 26 0.37 10.14 4.64
C LEU A 26 0.85 9.97 6.08
N ALA A 27 0.08 10.47 7.05
CA ALA A 27 0.42 10.37 8.47
C ALA A 27 0.10 8.98 9.06
N ASP A 28 -1.09 8.45 8.77
CA ASP A 28 -1.58 7.17 9.27
C ASP A 28 -2.42 6.43 8.20
N PRO A 29 -1.76 5.73 7.28
CA PRO A 29 -2.46 5.04 6.21
C PRO A 29 -3.34 3.89 6.70
N LYS A 30 -3.00 3.26 7.83
CA LYS A 30 -3.82 2.18 8.39
C LYS A 30 -5.20 2.68 8.76
N SER A 31 -5.28 3.79 9.48
CA SER A 31 -6.56 4.39 9.88
C SER A 31 -7.35 4.86 8.67
N ALA A 32 -6.69 5.52 7.72
CA ALA A 32 -7.31 6.01 6.49
C ALA A 32 -7.92 4.86 5.65
N VAL A 33 -7.17 3.76 5.46
CA VAL A 33 -7.64 2.55 4.76
C VAL A 33 -8.79 1.88 5.52
N LYS A 34 -8.69 1.79 6.84
CA LYS A 34 -9.73 1.20 7.70
C LYS A 34 -11.04 1.98 7.63
N GLU A 35 -10.98 3.31 7.62
CA GLU A 35 -12.18 4.14 7.51
C GLU A 35 -12.84 4.07 6.13
N LEU A 36 -12.04 4.00 5.05
CA LEU A 36 -12.57 3.93 3.69
C LEU A 36 -13.11 2.57 3.31
N LEU A 37 -12.34 1.52 3.61
CA LEU A 37 -12.60 0.17 3.12
C LEU A 37 -13.09 -0.79 4.21
N GLY A 38 -13.06 -0.38 5.48
CA GLY A 38 -13.37 -1.27 6.61
C GLY A 38 -12.29 -2.32 6.87
N ILE A 39 -11.13 -2.24 6.20
CA ILE A 39 -10.05 -3.23 6.30
C ILE A 39 -9.13 -2.86 7.46
N SER A 40 -9.01 -3.74 8.45
CA SER A 40 -8.04 -3.56 9.54
C SER A 40 -6.73 -4.23 9.17
N ILE A 41 -5.69 -3.42 8.94
CA ILE A 41 -4.31 -3.91 8.76
C ILE A 41 -3.82 -4.40 10.13
N PRO A 42 -3.33 -5.64 10.27
CA PRO A 42 -2.84 -6.15 11.54
C PRO A 42 -1.56 -5.44 12.00
N ASP A 43 -1.35 -5.37 13.32
CA ASP A 43 -0.28 -4.56 13.93
C ASP A 43 1.14 -4.94 13.49
N HIS A 44 1.37 -6.21 13.15
CA HIS A 44 2.66 -6.71 12.67
C HIS A 44 3.04 -6.19 11.27
N ILE A 45 2.09 -5.63 10.51
CA ILE A 45 2.34 -5.04 9.19
C ILE A 45 2.49 -3.53 9.35
N GLN A 46 3.63 -2.97 8.96
CA GLN A 46 3.77 -1.53 8.79
C GLN A 46 3.36 -1.15 7.37
N LEU A 47 2.33 -0.29 7.26
CA LEU A 47 1.91 0.30 6.00
C LEU A 47 2.49 1.71 5.94
N THR A 48 3.22 2.02 4.87
CA THR A 48 3.78 3.35 4.62
C THR A 48 3.24 3.87 3.29
N THR A 49 2.69 5.07 3.29
CA THR A 49 2.27 5.74 2.05
C THR A 49 3.42 6.59 1.55
N VAL A 50 3.76 6.44 0.28
CA VAL A 50 4.71 7.30 -0.40
C VAL A 50 3.99 8.01 -1.53
N GLU A 51 4.02 9.34 -1.52
CA GLU A 51 3.54 10.12 -2.65
C GLU A 51 4.55 10.05 -3.79
N GLU A 52 4.09 9.61 -4.95
CA GLU A 52 4.86 9.69 -6.18
C GLU A 52 4.85 11.13 -6.68
N LYS A 53 6.04 11.74 -6.74
CA LYS A 53 6.26 13.07 -7.32
C LYS A 53 6.81 12.89 -8.73
N LEU A 54 6.56 13.86 -9.62
CA LEU A 54 6.99 13.83 -11.03
C LEU A 54 8.50 13.58 -11.24
N ASN A 55 9.33 13.78 -10.22
CA ASN A 55 10.78 13.54 -10.24
C ASN A 55 11.24 12.48 -9.21
N GLN A 56 10.34 11.60 -8.76
CA GLN A 56 10.66 10.59 -7.74
C GLN A 56 10.42 9.19 -8.29
N TYR A 57 11.44 8.34 -8.21
CA TYR A 57 11.32 6.92 -8.47
C TYR A 57 11.28 6.16 -7.16
N VAL A 58 10.26 5.33 -6.97
CA VAL A 58 10.14 4.46 -5.79
C VAL A 58 10.64 3.08 -6.16
N LEU A 59 11.76 2.67 -5.56
CA LEU A 59 12.28 1.31 -5.68
C LEU A 59 11.94 0.54 -4.40
N VAL A 60 11.03 -0.43 -4.49
CA VAL A 60 10.69 -1.31 -3.37
C VAL A 60 11.61 -2.52 -3.40
N LEU A 61 12.52 -2.59 -2.44
CA LEU A 61 13.34 -3.78 -2.23
C LEU A 61 12.59 -4.73 -1.27
N PRO A 62 12.16 -5.92 -1.72
CA PRO A 62 11.53 -6.89 -0.83
C PRO A 62 12.56 -7.46 0.18
N PRO A 63 12.09 -7.97 1.34
CA PRO A 63 12.97 -8.65 2.28
C PRO A 63 13.67 -9.83 1.59
N ASN A 64 14.88 -10.16 2.06
CA ASN A 64 15.68 -11.23 1.48
C ASN A 64 14.86 -12.53 1.47
N PRO A 65 14.68 -13.20 0.31
CA PRO A 65 13.87 -14.41 0.21
C PRO A 65 14.30 -15.49 1.22
N SER A 66 15.57 -15.51 1.63
CA SER A 66 16.12 -16.46 2.62
C SER A 66 15.61 -16.21 4.05
N GLU A 67 15.15 -14.99 4.37
CA GLU A 67 14.55 -14.64 5.67
C GLU A 67 13.03 -14.87 5.68
N VAL A 68 12.38 -14.86 4.51
CA VAL A 68 10.91 -14.98 4.36
C VAL A 68 10.41 -16.43 4.15
N VAL A 69 11.31 -17.43 4.14
CA VAL A 69 10.97 -18.83 3.80
C VAL A 69 10.05 -19.52 4.82
N ASN A 70 9.68 -18.87 5.93
CA ASN A 70 8.94 -19.55 7.02
C ASN A 70 7.43 -19.32 7.09
N ASP A 71 6.81 -18.45 6.28
CA ASP A 71 5.34 -18.46 6.17
C ASP A 71 4.85 -17.73 4.91
N THR A 72 3.92 -18.34 4.18
CA THR A 72 3.20 -17.92 2.97
C THR A 72 3.81 -18.17 1.57
N PRO A 73 3.02 -18.79 0.65
CA PRO A 73 3.41 -18.99 -0.74
C PRO A 73 3.49 -17.65 -1.46
N VAL A 74 4.72 -17.24 -1.77
CA VAL A 74 5.06 -16.16 -2.68
C VAL A 74 4.33 -16.34 -4.03
N ALA A 75 3.27 -15.56 -4.23
CA ALA A 75 2.74 -15.32 -5.56
C ALA A 75 3.79 -14.50 -6.34
N LYS A 76 4.68 -15.23 -7.03
CA LYS A 76 5.51 -14.69 -8.10
C LYS A 76 4.62 -13.90 -9.07
N LYS A 77 4.82 -12.58 -9.16
CA LYS A 77 4.85 -11.88 -10.44
C LYS A 77 5.39 -10.47 -10.26
N GLY A 78 6.70 -10.34 -10.44
CA GLY A 78 7.20 -9.16 -11.13
C GLY A 78 6.80 -9.26 -12.60
N VAL A 79 6.10 -8.26 -13.11
CA VAL A 79 6.25 -7.76 -14.48
C VAL A 79 5.91 -6.27 -14.42
N TRP A 80 6.94 -5.44 -14.54
CA TRP A 80 6.78 -4.07 -15.01
C TRP A 80 6.66 -4.16 -16.54
N HIS A 81 5.61 -3.56 -17.11
CA HIS A 81 5.57 -3.14 -18.50
C HIS A 81 4.73 -1.87 -18.61
#